data_AF-A0A1H0SVR5-F1
#
_entry.id   AF-A0A1H0SVR5-F1
#
_cell.length_a   1.000
_cell.length_b   1.000
_cell.length_c   1.000
_cell.angle_alpha   90.00
_cell.angle_beta   90.00
_cell.angle_gamma   90.00
#
_symmetry.space_group_name_H-M   'P 1'
#
loop_
_entity.id
_entity.type
_entity.pdbx_description
1 polymer ?
#
loop_
_entity_poly.entity_id
_entity_poly.type
_entity_poly.pdbx_seq_one_letter_code
_entity_poly.pdbx_strand_id
1 'polypeptide(L)' 'MYPDPKRVRDNRVVLRFNDYEFDLITALANYQGEQPATLLRQIIFREAEEVLALGSNVEARSA' A
#
# COMPACT_ATOMS: atom_id res chain seq x y z
N MET A 1 -20.85 10.48 -15.82
CA MET A 1 -19.39 10.69 -15.87
C MET A 1 -18.75 9.32 -15.71
N TYR A 2 -18.08 8.78 -16.73
CA TYR A 2 -17.46 7.46 -16.61
C TYR A 2 -16.24 7.58 -15.68
N PRO A 3 -16.15 6.79 -14.58
CA PRO A 3 -14.88 6.65 -13.89
C PRO A 3 -13.88 6.09 -14.90
N ASP A 4 -12.67 6.67 -14.96
CA ASP A 4 -11.55 6.13 -15.74
C ASP A 4 -11.46 4.62 -15.44
N PRO A 5 -11.68 3.73 -16.43
CA PRO A 5 -11.71 2.29 -16.22
C PRO A 5 -10.44 1.77 -15.54
N LYS A 6 -9.30 2.47 -15.70
CA LYS A 6 -8.02 2.09 -15.07
C LYS A 6 -7.97 2.31 -13.56
N ARG A 7 -8.92 3.08 -13.00
CA ARG A 7 -9.03 3.29 -11.55
C ARG A 7 -9.77 2.17 -10.84
N VAL A 8 -10.47 1.31 -11.59
CA VAL A 8 -11.12 0.12 -11.04
C VAL A 8 -10.04 -0.86 -10.58
N ARG A 9 -10.18 -1.38 -9.35
CA ARG A 9 -9.19 -2.23 -8.69
C ARG A 9 -9.33 -3.70 -9.11
N ASP A 10 -9.15 -3.99 -10.40
CA ASP A 10 -9.35 -5.34 -10.95
C ASP A 10 -8.10 -6.24 -10.85
N ASN A 11 -6.92 -5.65 -10.65
CA ASN A 11 -5.65 -6.38 -10.59
C ASN A 11 -5.41 -6.95 -9.19
N ARG A 12 -5.43 -8.28 -9.05
CA ARG A 12 -5.19 -8.98 -7.78
C ARG A 12 -3.70 -9.30 -7.58
N VAL A 13 -3.20 -9.02 -6.38
CA VAL A 13 -1.89 -9.48 -5.89
C VAL A 13 -2.13 -10.29 -4.61
N VAL A 14 -1.45 -11.43 -4.47
CA VAL A 14 -1.59 -12.34 -3.32
C VAL A 14 -0.28 -12.36 -2.54
N LEU A 15 -0.37 -12.12 -1.23
CA LEU A 15 0.74 -12.25 -0.29
C LEU A 15 0.52 -13.47 0.60
N ARG A 16 1.61 -14.08 1.04
CA ARG A 16 1.60 -15.22 1.96
C ARG A 16 2.33 -14.79 3.22
N PHE A 17 1.66 -14.93 4.36
CA PHE A 17 2.18 -14.62 5.68
C PHE A 17 2.28 -15.92 6.47
N ASN A 18 3.21 -15.97 7.42
CA ASN A 18 3.12 -16.97 8.49
C ASN A 18 2.01 -16.59 9.49
N ASP A 19 1.71 -17.49 10.42
CA ASP A 19 0.60 -17.32 11.37
C ASP A 19 0.79 -16.07 12.25
N TYR A 20 2.01 -15.83 12.77
CA TYR A 20 2.30 -14.66 13.62
C TYR A 20 2.18 -13.33 12.87
N GLU A 21 2.68 -13.27 11.64
CA GLU A 21 2.56 -12.10 10.76
C GLU A 21 1.09 -11.81 10.46
N PHE A 22 0.31 -12.85 10.15
CA PHE A 22 -1.10 -12.70 9.84
C PHE A 22 -1.91 -12.23 11.06
N ASP A 23 -1.64 -12.79 12.24
CA ASP A 23 -2.27 -12.40 13.50
C ASP A 23 -1.96 -10.94 13.85
N LEU A 24 -0.71 -10.51 13.67
CA LEU A 24 -0.29 -9.13 13.89
C LEU A 24 -1.04 -8.16 12.98
N ILE A 25 -1.09 -8.44 11.67
CA ILE A 25 -1.78 -7.58 10.70
C ILE A 25 -3.27 -7.54 11.00
N THR A 26 -3.86 -8.66 11.37
CA THR A 26 -5.28 -8.75 11.74
C THR A 26 -5.57 -7.91 12.99
N ALA A 27 -4.73 -7.99 14.02
CA ALA A 27 -4.87 -7.19 15.23
C ALA A 27 -4.78 -5.69 14.94
N LEU A 28 -3.81 -5.27 14.11
CA LEU A 28 -3.64 -3.88 13.67
C LEU A 28 -4.86 -3.36 12.89
N ALA A 29 -5.35 -4.16 11.93
CA ALA A 29 -6.53 -3.82 11.14
C ALA A 29 -7.77 -3.65 12.04
N ASN A 30 -7.98 -4.57 12.99
CA ASN A 30 -9.06 -4.50 13.96
C ASN A 30 -8.96 -3.26 14.85
N TYR A 31 -7.75 -2.91 15.31
CA TYR A 31 -7.52 -1.73 16.14
C TYR A 31 -7.87 -0.43 15.41
N GLN A 32 -7.58 -0.34 14.10
CA GLN A 32 -7.93 0.83 13.27
C GLN A 32 -9.36 0.81 12.73
N GLY A 33 -10.08 -0.33 12.86
CA GLY A 33 -11.40 -0.50 12.26
C GLY A 33 -11.37 -0.62 10.74
N GLU A 34 -10.26 -1.08 10.17
CA GLU A 34 -10.08 -1.25 8.73
C GLU A 34 -10.05 -2.73 8.31
N GLN A 35 -10.26 -2.99 7.01
CA GLN A 35 -10.01 -4.32 6.45
C GLN A 35 -8.50 -4.53 6.25
N PRO A 36 -7.96 -5.74 6.51
CA PRO A 36 -6.53 -6.04 6.33
C PRO A 36 -5.98 -5.68 4.94
N ALA A 37 -6.77 -5.89 3.88
CA ALA A 37 -6.38 -5.56 2.51
C ALA A 37 -6.23 -4.04 2.27
N THR A 38 -7.06 -3.23 2.94
CA THR A 38 -6.99 -1.77 2.87
C THR A 38 -5.73 -1.28 3.59
N LEU A 39 -5.52 -1.75 4.81
CA LEU A 39 -4.32 -1.45 5.61
C LEU A 39 -3.04 -1.82 4.85
N LEU A 40 -2.95 -3.05 4.35
CA LEU A 40 -1.80 -3.52 3.57
C LEU A 40 -1.53 -2.64 2.36
N ARG A 41 -2.57 -2.21 1.64
CA ARG A 41 -2.42 -1.32 0.49
C ARG A 41 -1.84 0.03 0.92
N GLN A 42 -2.34 0.63 2.01
CA GLN A 42 -1.83 1.91 2.51
C GLN A 42 -0.35 1.79 2.88
N ILE A 43 0.03 0.73 3.61
CA ILE A 43 1.42 0.47 3.99
C ILE A 43 2.31 0.33 2.74
N ILE A 44 1.91 -0.49 1.76
CA ILE A 44 2.70 -0.69 0.54
C ILE A 44 2.94 0.63 -0.21
N PHE A 45 1.93 1.49 -0.34
CA PHE A 45 2.11 2.77 -1.02
C PHE A 45 2.99 3.72 -0.23
N ARG A 46 2.84 3.77 1.09
CA ARG A 46 3.71 4.57 1.96
C ARG A 46 5.16 4.13 1.83
N GLU A 47 5.44 2.84 1.95
CA GLU A 47 6.80 2.31 1.80
C GLU A 47 7.35 2.53 0.39
N ALA A 48 6.52 2.39 -0.65
CA ALA A 48 6.92 2.67 -2.02
C ALA A 48 7.29 4.16 -2.21
N GLU A 49 6.53 5.09 -1.62
CA GLU A 49 6.85 6.51 -1.62
C GLU A 49 8.17 6.80 -0.91
N GLU A 50 8.40 6.19 0.25
CA GLU A 50 9.66 6.32 1.01
C GLU A 50 10.87 5.78 0.21
N VAL A 51 10.74 4.62 -0.44
CA VAL A 51 11.79 4.04 -1.30
C VAL A 51 12.07 4.94 -2.51
N LEU A 52 11.03 5.50 -3.14
CA LEU A 52 11.19 6.41 -4.27
C LEU A 52 11.85 7.73 -3.83
N ALA A 53 11.50 8.25 -2.65
CA ALA A 53 12.09 9.45 -2.07
C ALA A 53 13.58 9.27 -1.75
N LEU A 54 13.98 8.09 -1.27
CA LEU A 54 15.38 7.73 -1.01
C LEU A 54 16.18 7.51 -2.32
N GLY A 55 15.52 7.05 -3.38
CA GLY A 55 16.10 6.90 -4.72
C GLY A 55 16.19 8.21 -5.51
N SER A 56 15.37 9.21 -5.17
CA SER A 56 15.36 10.53 -5.78
C SER A 56 16.41 11.46 -5.17
N ASN A 57 17.70 11.13 -5.35
CA ASN A 57 18.77 12.13 -5.46
C ASN A 57 18.76 12.79 -6.86
N VAL A 58 17.57 13.02 -7.43
CA VAL A 58 17.44 13.79 -8.64
C VAL A 58 17.18 15.22 -8.18
N GLU A 59 18.24 16.04 -8.23
CA GLU A 59 18.17 17.48 -8.05
C GLU A 59 16.89 18.01 -8.69
N ALA A 60 16.06 18.70 -7.91
CA ALA A 60 14.93 19.44 -8.41
C ALA A 60 15.47 20.38 -9.49
N ARG A 61 15.30 19.99 -10.76
CA ARG A 61 15.71 20.79 -11.91
C ARG A 61 14.81 22.02 -11.91
N SER A 62 15.31 23.08 -11.29
CA SER A 62 14.77 24.42 -11.34
C SER A 62 14.64 24.80 -12.82
N ALA A 63 13.40 25.05 -13.24
CA ALA A 63 13.08 25.78 -14.45
C ALA A 63 13.01 27.28 -14.13
#